data_AF-A0A6L7V1D9-F1
#
_entry.id   AF-A0A6L7V1D9-F1
#
_cell.length_a   1.000
_cell.length_b   1.000
_cell.length_c   1.000
_cell.angle_alpha   90.00
_cell.angle_beta   90.00
_cell.angle_gamma   90.00
#
_symmetry.space_group_name_H-M   'P 1'
#
loop_
_entity.id
_entity.type
_entity.pdbx_description
1 polymer ?
#
loop_
_entity_poly.entity_id
_entity_poly.type
_entity_poly.pdbx_seq_one_letter_code
_entity_poly.pdbx_strand_id
1 'polypeptide(L)'
;MTSRKPDALRAEHCLICDEYPGVGVFCAKCGVLMSHPTSGDYAAPYLRRLGCEILDLLIFLLLPIWLYMMWFTSRDGQSPAKSLLDLYVVSEAGQEVTPQRMWMRELVIKRLLLGFIGYAFGLLGPIINAGWILMNPDRQCVHDRMVGTLVVVRREAPQFAARSSELASAEVRLPPPAPAGPRVTQPTRRPAASAAVSKEQSSRPRPELAPRSPELDALERERGSLSQTEYERRRRALLREARDAREAAQD
;
A
#
# COMPACT_ATOMS: atom_id res chain seq x y z
N MET A 1 -25.24 43.99 -42.09
CA MET A 1 -25.99 44.11 -40.83
C MET A 1 -25.15 44.93 -39.84
N THR A 2 -25.42 46.22 -39.73
CA THR A 2 -24.77 47.12 -38.77
C THR A 2 -25.36 46.85 -37.39
N SER A 3 -24.62 46.15 -36.53
CA SER A 3 -24.98 45.95 -35.14
C SER A 3 -25.12 47.31 -34.46
N ARG A 4 -26.36 47.69 -34.14
CA ARG A 4 -26.67 48.91 -33.39
C ARG A 4 -26.00 48.72 -32.02
N LYS A 5 -24.94 49.48 -31.72
CA LYS A 5 -24.32 49.47 -30.39
C LYS A 5 -25.42 49.75 -29.37
N PRO A 6 -25.60 48.91 -28.34
CA PRO A 6 -26.67 49.07 -27.36
C PRO A 6 -26.53 50.46 -26.69
N ASP A 7 -27.67 51.12 -26.52
CA ASP A 7 -27.78 52.50 -26.00
C ASP A 7 -27.15 52.68 -24.60
N ALA A 8 -26.76 51.59 -23.92
CA ALA A 8 -26.00 51.58 -22.67
C ALA A 8 -24.64 52.30 -22.76
N LEU A 9 -24.04 52.46 -23.96
CA LEU A 9 -22.82 53.25 -24.16
C LEU A 9 -23.05 54.78 -24.18
N ARG A 10 -24.30 55.24 -24.01
CA ARG A 10 -24.65 56.68 -23.98
C ARG A 10 -25.04 57.19 -22.60
N ALA A 11 -24.99 56.36 -21.55
CA ALA A 11 -25.23 56.84 -20.21
C ALA A 11 -24.11 57.81 -19.81
N GLU A 12 -24.46 59.09 -19.63
CA GLU A 12 -23.52 60.14 -19.20
C GLU A 12 -22.97 59.85 -17.79
N HIS A 13 -23.75 59.17 -16.96
CA HIS A 13 -23.44 58.86 -15.55
C HIS A 13 -23.82 57.42 -15.19
N CYS A 14 -23.07 56.83 -14.24
CA CYS A 14 -23.36 55.51 -13.68
C CYS A 14 -24.52 55.56 -12.68
N LEU A 15 -25.55 54.73 -12.84
CA LEU A 15 -26.73 54.71 -11.96
C LEU A 15 -26.47 54.29 -10.50
N ILE A 16 -25.30 53.70 -10.21
CA ILE A 16 -24.93 53.23 -8.87
C ILE A 16 -24.04 54.23 -8.13
N CYS A 17 -23.08 54.86 -8.83
CA CYS A 17 -22.08 55.72 -8.19
C CYS A 17 -22.04 57.16 -8.71
N ASP A 18 -22.92 57.50 -9.66
CA ASP A 18 -23.09 58.82 -10.27
C ASP A 18 -21.85 59.42 -10.94
N GLU A 19 -20.84 58.60 -11.21
CA GLU A 19 -19.64 59.02 -11.95
C GLU A 19 -19.68 58.64 -13.42
N TYR A 20 -18.85 59.34 -14.20
CA TYR A 20 -18.64 59.04 -15.61
C TYR A 20 -18.10 57.60 -15.79
N PRO A 21 -18.81 56.72 -16.50
CA PRO A 21 -18.50 55.28 -16.53
C PRO A 21 -17.25 54.93 -17.33
N GLY A 22 -16.77 55.82 -18.21
CA GLY A 22 -15.67 55.57 -19.13
C GLY A 22 -16.11 54.88 -20.43
N VAL A 23 -15.13 54.41 -21.22
CA VAL A 23 -15.36 53.80 -22.55
C VAL A 23 -15.67 52.29 -22.53
N GLY A 24 -15.79 51.71 -21.33
CA GLY A 24 -15.98 50.27 -21.12
C GLY A 24 -17.44 49.84 -20.97
N VAL A 25 -17.67 48.53 -21.03
CA VAL A 25 -18.96 47.90 -20.68
C VAL A 25 -19.24 47.89 -19.17
N PHE A 26 -18.20 48.11 -18.36
CA PHE A 26 -18.29 48.24 -16.90
C PHE A 26 -17.92 49.65 -16.48
N CYS A 27 -18.53 50.16 -15.41
CA CYS A 27 -18.15 51.44 -14.81
C CYS A 27 -16.69 51.38 -14.30
N ALA A 28 -15.86 52.34 -14.69
CA ALA A 28 -14.45 52.39 -14.28
C ALA A 28 -14.24 52.54 -12.76
N LYS A 29 -15.19 53.15 -12.03
CA LYS A 29 -15.09 53.36 -10.58
C LYS A 29 -15.66 52.22 -9.76
N CYS A 30 -16.94 51.87 -9.95
CA CYS A 30 -17.62 50.86 -9.12
C CYS A 30 -17.65 49.46 -9.75
N GLY A 31 -17.27 49.30 -11.02
CA GLY A 31 -17.20 48.02 -11.70
C GLY A 31 -18.54 47.40 -12.10
N VAL A 32 -19.68 48.06 -11.90
CA VAL A 32 -21.00 47.54 -12.29
C VAL A 32 -21.14 47.41 -13.81
N LEU A 33 -21.84 46.38 -14.28
CA LEU A 33 -22.15 46.17 -15.69
C LEU A 33 -23.19 47.20 -16.17
N MET A 34 -22.79 48.05 -17.12
CA MET A 34 -23.62 49.18 -17.57
C MET A 34 -24.82 48.76 -18.42
N SER A 35 -24.80 47.58 -19.05
CA SER A 35 -25.94 47.07 -19.82
C SER A 35 -27.09 46.58 -18.93
N HIS A 36 -26.79 46.17 -17.69
CA HIS A 36 -27.77 45.66 -16.72
C HIS A 36 -27.41 46.11 -15.29
N PRO A 37 -27.57 47.40 -14.96
CA PRO A 37 -27.11 47.94 -13.68
C PRO A 37 -27.88 47.40 -12.46
N THR A 38 -29.07 46.84 -12.67
CA THR A 38 -29.90 46.22 -11.63
C THR A 38 -29.64 44.73 -11.43
N SER A 39 -28.84 44.07 -12.29
CA SER A 39 -28.58 42.63 -12.16
C SER A 39 -27.63 42.28 -11.02
N GLY A 40 -26.89 43.26 -10.49
CA GLY A 40 -25.85 43.02 -9.48
C GLY A 40 -24.57 42.43 -10.05
N ASP A 41 -24.38 42.49 -11.38
CA ASP A 41 -23.17 41.99 -12.04
C ASP A 41 -22.04 43.02 -11.98
N TYR A 42 -20.90 42.60 -11.42
CA TYR A 42 -19.70 43.43 -11.32
C TYR A 42 -18.54 42.81 -12.10
N ALA A 43 -17.63 43.67 -12.56
CA ALA A 43 -16.38 43.26 -13.17
C ALA A 43 -15.59 42.37 -12.20
N ALA A 44 -15.30 41.15 -12.63
CA ALA A 44 -14.46 40.25 -11.85
C ALA A 44 -13.06 40.87 -11.68
N PRO A 45 -12.50 40.88 -10.45
CA PRO A 45 -11.20 41.47 -10.20
C PRO A 45 -10.12 40.73 -10.99
N TYR A 46 -9.13 41.49 -11.49
CA TYR A 46 -8.07 40.96 -12.37
C TYR A 46 -7.37 39.72 -11.81
N LEU A 47 -7.08 39.71 -10.51
CA LEU A 47 -6.43 38.57 -9.85
C LEU A 47 -7.27 37.29 -9.86
N ARG A 48 -8.60 37.40 -9.74
CA ARG A 48 -9.47 36.21 -9.83
C ARG A 48 -9.54 35.67 -11.25
N ARG A 49 -9.53 36.55 -12.26
CA ARG A 49 -9.51 36.13 -13.67
C ARG A 49 -8.18 35.46 -14.03
N LEU A 50 -7.07 36.09 -13.65
CA LEU A 50 -5.73 35.51 -13.82
C LEU A 50 -5.60 34.17 -13.06
N GLY A 51 -6.12 34.10 -11.84
CA GLY A 51 -6.15 32.87 -11.06
C GLY A 51 -6.93 31.73 -11.72
N CYS A 52 -8.05 32.06 -12.37
CA CYS A 52 -8.83 31.07 -13.14
C CYS A 52 -8.03 30.53 -14.33
N GLU A 53 -7.43 31.41 -15.14
CA GLU A 53 -6.61 31.00 -16.30
C GLU A 53 -5.42 30.13 -15.88
N ILE A 54 -4.74 30.48 -14.78
CA ILE A 54 -3.64 29.68 -14.22
C ILE A 54 -4.16 28.31 -13.75
N LEU A 55 -5.30 28.28 -13.05
CA LEU A 55 -5.89 27.04 -12.56
C LEU A 55 -6.35 26.14 -13.72
N ASP A 56 -7.00 26.69 -14.73
CA ASP A 56 -7.44 25.97 -15.92
C ASP A 56 -6.24 25.40 -16.69
N LEU A 57 -5.17 26.17 -16.84
CA LEU A 57 -3.91 25.69 -17.42
C LEU A 57 -3.29 24.55 -16.60
N LEU A 58 -3.26 24.69 -15.27
CA LEU A 58 -2.74 23.64 -14.38
C LEU A 58 -3.57 22.36 -14.46
N ILE A 59 -4.90 22.47 -14.49
CA ILE A 59 -5.79 21.32 -14.66
C ILE A 59 -5.53 20.68 -16.03
N PHE A 60 -5.48 21.47 -17.10
CA PHE A 60 -5.24 20.97 -18.44
C PHE A 60 -3.91 20.23 -18.57
N LEU A 61 -2.85 20.71 -17.91
CA LEU A 61 -1.52 20.08 -17.93
C LEU A 61 -1.42 18.85 -17.01
N LEU A 62 -1.98 18.92 -15.80
CA LEU A 62 -1.77 17.91 -14.76
C LEU A 62 -2.79 16.78 -14.81
N LEU A 63 -4.04 17.06 -15.20
CA LEU A 63 -5.11 16.05 -15.30
C LEU A 63 -4.77 14.89 -16.25
N PRO A 64 -4.26 15.08 -17.47
CA PRO A 64 -3.94 13.96 -18.36
C PRO A 64 -2.79 13.11 -17.83
N ILE A 65 -1.75 13.73 -17.26
CA ILE A 65 -0.66 13.01 -16.59
C ILE A 65 -1.20 12.18 -15.43
N TRP A 66 -2.12 12.76 -14.65
CA TRP A 66 -2.76 12.10 -13.54
C TRP A 66 -3.63 10.91 -13.99
N LEU A 67 -4.50 11.11 -14.99
CA LEU A 67 -5.34 10.06 -15.56
C LEU A 67 -4.49 8.94 -16.16
N TYR A 68 -3.42 9.27 -16.86
CA TYR A 68 -2.46 8.30 -17.41
C TYR A 68 -1.83 7.45 -16.30
N MET A 69 -1.35 8.07 -15.22
CA MET A 69 -0.76 7.35 -14.09
C MET A 69 -1.78 6.49 -13.35
N MET A 70 -3.01 6.99 -13.18
CA MET A 70 -4.10 6.24 -12.56
C MET A 70 -4.53 5.04 -13.41
N TRP A 71 -4.61 5.22 -14.74
CA TRP A 71 -4.92 4.14 -15.67
C TRP A 71 -3.91 2.99 -15.58
N PHE A 72 -2.61 3.29 -15.63
CA PHE A 72 -1.56 2.29 -15.46
C PHE A 72 -1.58 1.64 -14.07
N THR A 73 -1.65 2.46 -13.02
CA THR A 73 -1.58 1.96 -11.64
C THR A 73 -2.80 1.10 -11.27
N SER A 74 -3.97 1.38 -11.84
CA SER A 74 -5.21 0.62 -11.57
C SER A 74 -5.30 -0.72 -12.29
N ARG A 75 -4.65 -0.88 -13.45
CA ARG A 75 -4.65 -2.14 -14.19
C ARG A 75 -3.63 -3.13 -13.69
N ASP A 76 -2.39 -2.69 -13.54
CA ASP A 76 -1.27 -3.58 -13.25
C ASP A 76 -0.82 -3.49 -11.79
N GLY A 77 -1.49 -2.67 -10.96
CA GLY A 77 -1.08 -2.40 -9.58
C GLY A 77 0.28 -1.69 -9.48
N GLN A 78 0.80 -1.19 -10.61
CA GLN A 78 2.14 -0.63 -10.74
C GLN A 78 2.12 0.70 -11.48
N SER A 79 2.88 1.65 -10.96
CA SER A 79 3.21 2.85 -11.72
C SER A 79 4.30 2.51 -12.77
N PRO A 80 4.38 3.24 -13.89
CA PRO A 80 5.39 3.01 -14.93
C PRO A 80 6.82 2.98 -14.38
N ALA A 81 7.13 3.85 -13.41
CA ALA A 81 8.42 3.89 -12.74
C ALA A 81 8.72 2.63 -11.90
N LYS A 82 7.70 2.00 -11.31
CA LYS A 82 7.85 0.73 -10.58
C LYS A 82 8.04 -0.44 -11.54
N SER A 83 7.28 -0.46 -12.63
CA SER A 83 7.44 -1.46 -13.69
C SER A 83 8.84 -1.41 -14.31
N LEU A 84 9.40 -0.21 -14.52
CA LEU A 84 10.77 -0.04 -15.02
C LEU A 84 11.85 -0.56 -14.05
N LEU A 85 11.52 -0.69 -12.76
CA LEU A 85 12.45 -1.12 -11.70
C LEU A 85 12.17 -2.56 -11.20
N ASP A 86 11.30 -3.31 -11.90
CA ASP A 86 10.85 -4.65 -11.51
C ASP A 86 10.29 -4.71 -10.07
N LEU A 87 9.61 -3.63 -9.65
CA LEU A 87 9.01 -3.49 -8.33
C LEU A 87 7.52 -3.87 -8.37
N TYR A 88 7.18 -4.90 -7.60
CA TYR A 88 5.82 -5.41 -7.45
C TYR A 88 5.28 -5.05 -6.09
N VAL A 89 3.98 -4.83 -5.99
CA VAL A 89 3.31 -4.61 -4.71
C VAL A 89 2.46 -5.81 -4.39
N VAL A 90 2.70 -6.40 -3.24
CA VAL A 90 1.98 -7.55 -2.72
C VAL A 90 1.33 -7.16 -1.39
N SER A 91 0.30 -7.88 -0.98
CA SER A 91 -0.23 -7.78 0.37
C SER A 91 0.76 -8.35 1.39
N GLU A 92 0.62 -8.03 2.67
CA GLU A 92 1.40 -8.67 3.74
C GLU A 92 1.22 -10.19 3.79
N ALA A 93 0.10 -10.71 3.29
CA ALA A 93 -0.16 -12.15 3.14
C ALA A 93 0.49 -12.77 1.89
N GLY A 94 1.26 -11.99 1.11
CA GLY A 94 1.91 -12.42 -0.13
C GLY A 94 0.99 -12.54 -1.35
N GLN A 95 -0.31 -12.26 -1.20
CA GLN A 95 -1.29 -12.28 -2.29
C GLN A 95 -1.21 -11.00 -3.14
N GLU A 96 -1.65 -11.10 -4.40
CA GLU A 96 -1.79 -9.96 -5.29
C GLU A 96 -2.79 -8.94 -4.71
N VAL A 97 -2.45 -7.65 -4.84
CA VAL A 97 -3.26 -6.57 -4.25
C VAL A 97 -4.43 -6.25 -5.18
N THR A 98 -5.64 -6.14 -4.62
CA THR A 98 -6.82 -5.77 -5.39
C THR A 98 -6.73 -4.32 -5.91
N PRO A 99 -7.27 -4.01 -7.11
CA PRO A 99 -7.26 -2.66 -7.68
C PRO A 99 -7.83 -1.59 -6.75
N GLN A 100 -8.86 -1.95 -5.96
CA GLN A 100 -9.47 -1.04 -4.99
C GLN A 100 -8.50 -0.64 -3.86
N ARG A 101 -7.74 -1.60 -3.33
CA ARG A 101 -6.72 -1.31 -2.32
C ARG A 101 -5.59 -0.46 -2.89
N MET A 102 -5.25 -0.68 -4.16
CA MET A 102 -4.28 0.16 -4.87
C MET A 102 -4.75 1.61 -5.04
N TRP A 103 -6.03 1.79 -5.37
CA TRP A 103 -6.62 3.10 -5.51
C TRP A 103 -6.64 3.87 -4.17
N MET A 104 -7.03 3.20 -3.08
CA MET A 104 -6.95 3.80 -1.73
C MET A 104 -5.51 4.20 -1.38
N ARG A 105 -4.54 3.33 -1.65
CA ARG A 105 -3.12 3.57 -1.37
C ARG A 105 -2.59 4.81 -2.09
N GLU A 106 -2.78 4.88 -3.40
CA GLU A 106 -2.18 5.93 -4.23
C GLU A 106 -2.96 7.25 -4.13
N LEU A 107 -4.30 7.20 -4.01
CA LEU A 107 -5.14 8.40 -4.03
C LEU A 107 -5.43 8.96 -2.63
N VAL A 108 -5.92 8.12 -1.72
CA VAL A 108 -6.38 8.58 -0.40
C VAL A 108 -5.20 8.81 0.54
N ILE A 109 -4.22 7.91 0.56
CA ILE A 109 -3.14 8.03 1.54
C ILE A 109 -1.98 8.84 0.97
N LYS A 110 -1.50 8.51 -0.23
CA LYS A 110 -0.30 9.18 -0.77
C LYS A 110 -0.57 10.60 -1.26
N ARG A 111 -1.71 10.85 -1.91
CA ARG A 111 -2.04 12.18 -2.46
C ARG A 111 -2.87 13.01 -1.50
N LEU A 112 -3.98 12.47 -0.99
CA LEU A 112 -4.83 13.24 -0.09
C LEU A 112 -4.20 13.40 1.30
N LEU A 113 -3.75 12.33 1.97
CA LEU A 113 -3.19 12.47 3.33
C LEU A 113 -1.76 13.06 3.31
N LEU A 114 -0.80 12.36 2.68
CA LEU A 114 0.62 12.76 2.67
C LEU A 114 0.89 13.98 1.79
N GLY A 115 0.16 14.13 0.68
CA GLY A 115 0.25 15.31 -0.17
C GLY A 115 -0.33 16.55 0.50
N PHE A 116 -1.47 16.44 1.19
CA PHE A 116 -2.02 17.56 1.97
C PHE A 116 -1.11 17.94 3.14
N ILE A 117 -0.58 16.97 3.90
CA ILE A 117 0.40 17.25 4.96
C ILE A 117 1.67 17.88 4.37
N GLY A 118 2.17 17.38 3.23
CA GLY A 118 3.29 17.97 2.52
C GLY A 118 3.03 19.41 2.05
N TYR A 119 1.80 19.72 1.62
CA TYR A 119 1.39 21.07 1.22
C TYR A 119 1.26 22.00 2.44
N ALA A 120 0.55 21.57 3.48
CA ALA A 120 0.29 22.36 4.68
C ALA A 120 1.56 22.67 5.48
N PHE A 121 2.56 21.78 5.43
CA PHE A 121 3.78 21.88 6.24
C PHE A 121 5.07 21.90 5.42
N GLY A 122 5.04 22.29 4.14
CA GLY A 122 6.26 22.57 3.37
C GLY A 122 7.19 21.37 3.15
N LEU A 123 6.71 20.32 2.48
CA LEU A 123 7.42 19.07 2.12
C LEU A 123 7.66 18.08 3.27
N LEU A 124 7.15 18.36 4.47
CA LEU A 124 7.25 17.45 5.62
C LEU A 124 6.66 16.04 5.35
N GLY A 125 5.57 15.95 4.59
CA GLY A 125 4.95 14.66 4.21
C GLY A 125 5.91 13.71 3.47
N PRO A 126 6.50 14.11 2.33
CA PRO A 126 7.54 13.35 1.64
C PRO A 126 8.75 13.00 2.52
N ILE A 127 9.22 13.95 3.35
CA ILE A 127 10.37 13.75 4.24
C ILE A 127 10.07 12.71 5.31
N ILE A 128 8.91 12.76 5.95
CA ILE A 128 8.47 11.76 6.93
C ILE A 128 8.37 10.38 6.27
N ASN A 129 7.81 10.30 5.06
CA ASN A 129 7.69 9.05 4.34
C ASN A 129 9.06 8.46 3.97
N ALA A 130 10.01 9.30 3.55
CA ALA A 130 11.38 8.89 3.23
C ALA A 130 12.22 8.59 4.48
N GLY A 131 12.01 9.29 5.59
CA GLY A 131 12.68 8.98 6.86
C GLY A 131 12.18 7.64 7.44
N TRP A 132 10.88 7.39 7.34
CA TRP A 132 10.26 6.16 7.83
C TRP A 132 10.78 4.90 7.14
N ILE A 133 11.03 4.95 5.82
CA ILE A 133 11.56 3.79 5.09
C ILE A 133 12.96 3.37 5.59
N LEU A 134 13.76 4.33 6.07
CA LEU A 134 15.11 4.08 6.59
C LEU A 134 15.08 3.53 8.01
N MET A 135 14.06 3.90 8.79
CA MET A 135 13.90 3.46 10.19
C MET A 135 13.13 2.14 10.31
N ASN A 136 12.36 1.76 9.29
CA ASN A 136 11.51 0.57 9.35
C ASN A 136 12.26 -0.67 8.81
N PRO A 137 12.43 -1.74 9.61
CA PRO A 137 13.13 -2.96 9.18
C PRO A 137 12.46 -3.64 7.98
N ASP A 138 11.15 -3.49 7.83
CA ASP A 138 10.37 -4.08 6.73
C ASP A 138 10.44 -3.22 5.45
N ARG A 139 11.17 -2.10 5.48
CA ARG A 139 11.32 -1.14 4.36
C ARG A 139 9.99 -0.65 3.77
N GLN A 140 8.94 -0.66 4.59
CA GLN A 140 7.63 -0.14 4.23
C GLN A 140 7.62 1.39 4.31
N CYS A 141 6.99 2.06 3.35
CA CYS A 141 6.60 3.45 3.52
C CYS A 141 5.40 3.59 4.48
N VAL A 142 5.15 4.79 5.02
CA VAL A 142 4.00 5.05 5.91
C VAL A 142 2.70 4.65 5.23
N HIS A 143 2.55 5.03 3.95
CA HIS A 143 1.36 4.70 3.17
C HIS A 143 1.23 3.21 2.84
N ASP A 144 2.34 2.47 2.73
CA ASP A 144 2.30 1.02 2.49
C ASP A 144 1.79 0.28 3.71
N ARG A 145 2.24 0.70 4.90
CA ARG A 145 1.84 0.13 6.18
C ARG A 145 0.38 0.40 6.52
N MET A 146 -0.15 1.59 6.20
CA MET A 146 -1.56 1.92 6.40
C MET A 146 -2.51 1.03 5.55
N VAL A 147 -2.02 0.48 4.43
CA VAL A 147 -2.82 -0.38 3.52
C VAL A 147 -2.48 -1.87 3.68
N GLY A 148 -1.46 -2.22 4.48
CA GLY A 148 -0.98 -3.60 4.62
C GLY A 148 -0.38 -4.13 3.32
N THR A 149 0.46 -3.32 2.67
CA THR A 149 1.14 -3.66 1.41
C THR A 149 2.65 -3.66 1.56
N LEU A 150 3.32 -4.47 0.75
CA LEU A 150 4.77 -4.62 0.69
C LEU A 150 5.23 -4.43 -0.76
N VAL A 151 6.33 -3.72 -0.94
CA VAL A 151 6.98 -3.59 -2.25
C VAL A 151 8.13 -4.59 -2.33
N VAL A 152 8.06 -5.50 -3.28
CA VAL A 152 9.00 -6.61 -3.46
C VAL A 152 9.59 -6.59 -4.86
N VAL A 153 10.81 -7.10 -5.00
CA VAL A 153 11.42 -7.36 -6.31
C VAL A 153 11.20 -8.84 -6.61
N ARG A 154 10.54 -9.16 -7.73
CA ARG A 154 10.34 -10.54 -8.16
C ARG A 154 11.59 -11.01 -8.90
N ARG A 155 12.54 -11.60 -8.17
CA ARG A 155 13.63 -12.38 -8.77
C ARG A 155 13.13 -13.80 -9.05
N GLU A 156 13.65 -14.46 -10.08
CA GLU A 156 13.37 -15.88 -10.33
C GLU A 156 13.49 -16.68 -9.02
N ALA A 157 12.53 -17.57 -8.79
CA ALA A 157 12.48 -18.33 -7.55
C ALA A 157 13.81 -19.09 -7.38
N PRO A 158 14.46 -19.02 -6.21
CA PRO A 158 15.63 -19.84 -5.95
C PRO A 158 15.26 -21.31 -6.20
N GLN A 159 16.09 -22.04 -6.95
CA GLN A 159 15.85 -23.42 -7.43
C GLN A 159 15.39 -24.40 -6.33
N PHE A 160 15.65 -24.08 -5.07
CA PHE A 160 15.14 -24.79 -3.89
C PHE A 160 13.61 -24.87 -3.81
N ALA A 161 12.87 -23.87 -4.28
CA ALA A 161 11.40 -23.93 -4.32
C ALA A 161 10.89 -24.94 -5.37
N ALA A 162 11.55 -25.03 -6.52
CA ALA A 162 11.21 -25.99 -7.57
C ALA A 162 11.39 -27.45 -7.10
N ARG A 163 12.48 -27.75 -6.38
CA ARG A 163 12.70 -29.08 -5.78
C ARG A 163 11.60 -29.52 -4.82
N SER A 164 11.03 -28.59 -4.04
CA SER A 164 9.95 -28.93 -3.10
C SER A 164 8.64 -29.29 -3.80
N SER A 165 8.35 -28.70 -4.97
CA SER A 165 7.20 -29.07 -5.79
C SER A 165 7.45 -30.42 -6.47
N GLU A 166 8.67 -30.69 -6.94
CA GLU A 166 9.03 -32.02 -7.48
C GLU A 166 8.94 -33.11 -6.42
N LEU A 167 9.36 -32.84 -5.17
CA LEU A 167 9.22 -33.75 -4.03
C LEU A 167 7.76 -33.93 -3.59
N ALA A 168 6.91 -32.91 -3.72
CA ALA A 168 5.49 -33.00 -3.42
C ALA A 168 4.69 -33.68 -4.55
N SER A 169 5.13 -33.53 -5.81
CA SER A 169 4.59 -34.20 -6.99
C SER A 169 5.16 -35.61 -7.20
N ALA A 170 6.26 -35.96 -6.53
CA ALA A 170 6.64 -37.33 -6.26
C ALA A 170 5.64 -37.94 -5.28
N GLU A 171 4.42 -38.12 -5.78
CA GLU A 171 3.35 -38.82 -5.12
C GLU A 171 3.89 -40.19 -4.72
N VAL A 172 4.06 -40.39 -3.42
CA VAL A 172 4.40 -41.68 -2.84
C VAL A 172 3.28 -42.62 -3.28
N ARG A 173 3.53 -43.38 -4.37
CA ARG A 173 2.67 -44.48 -4.80
C ARG A 173 2.68 -45.48 -3.67
N LEU A 174 1.70 -45.36 -2.77
CA LEU A 174 1.47 -46.36 -1.76
C LEU A 174 1.22 -47.67 -2.52
N PRO A 175 1.88 -48.78 -2.13
CA PRO A 175 1.60 -50.08 -2.71
C PRO A 175 0.11 -50.38 -2.60
N PRO A 176 -0.47 -51.11 -3.57
CA PRO A 176 -1.89 -51.42 -3.57
C PRO A 176 -2.30 -52.04 -2.22
N PRO A 177 -3.46 -51.65 -1.66
CA PRO A 177 -3.91 -52.16 -0.38
C PRO A 177 -3.99 -53.69 -0.43
N ALA A 178 -3.41 -54.33 0.58
CA ALA A 178 -3.45 -55.79 0.74
C ALA A 178 -4.92 -56.29 0.69
N PRO A 179 -5.16 -57.49 0.13
CA PRO A 179 -6.51 -58.03 -0.02
C PRO A 179 -7.26 -58.05 1.32
N ALA A 180 -8.52 -57.60 1.29
CA ALA A 180 -9.37 -57.46 2.45
C ALA A 180 -9.50 -58.80 3.19
N GLY A 181 -8.94 -58.86 4.40
CA GLY A 181 -9.16 -59.97 5.32
C GLY A 181 -10.63 -60.09 5.74
N PRO A 182 -11.02 -61.23 6.33
CA PRO A 182 -12.40 -61.53 6.70
C PRO A 182 -12.98 -60.44 7.62
N ARG A 183 -14.17 -59.98 7.25
CA ARG A 183 -14.94 -58.93 7.93
C ARG A 183 -15.30 -59.40 9.35
N VAL A 184 -14.59 -58.88 10.35
CA VAL A 184 -15.01 -59.00 11.75
C VAL A 184 -16.24 -58.12 11.93
N THR A 185 -17.39 -58.74 12.17
CA THR A 185 -18.64 -58.08 12.53
C THR A 185 -18.46 -57.35 13.86
N GLN A 186 -18.37 -56.02 13.80
CA GLN A 186 -18.40 -55.21 15.02
C GLN A 186 -19.81 -55.25 15.65
N PRO A 187 -19.91 -55.45 16.98
CA PRO A 187 -21.20 -55.45 17.66
C PRO A 187 -21.81 -54.06 17.65
N THR A 188 -23.13 -54.02 17.44
CA THR A 188 -23.99 -52.84 17.38
C THR A 188 -23.92 -52.02 18.66
N ARG A 189 -23.38 -50.81 18.57
CA ARG A 189 -23.29 -49.84 19.66
C ARG A 189 -24.62 -49.05 19.76
N ARG A 190 -25.28 -49.20 20.91
CA ARG A 190 -26.47 -48.45 21.36
C ARG A 190 -26.19 -46.93 21.37
N PRO A 191 -27.15 -46.06 21.01
CA PRO A 191 -26.93 -44.61 21.07
C PRO A 191 -27.06 -44.13 22.51
N ALA A 192 -25.95 -43.65 23.08
CA ALA A 192 -25.94 -42.92 24.35
C ALA A 192 -25.27 -41.56 24.15
N ALA A 193 -26.04 -40.53 24.50
CA ALA A 193 -25.67 -39.19 24.96
C ALA A 193 -24.31 -38.61 24.51
N SER A 194 -24.42 -37.56 23.70
CA SER A 194 -23.39 -36.55 23.45
C SER A 194 -22.91 -35.90 24.75
N ALA A 195 -21.73 -36.29 25.22
CA ALA A 195 -20.85 -35.47 26.06
C ALA A 195 -19.43 -36.06 26.04
N ALA A 196 -18.43 -35.17 26.10
CA ALA A 196 -16.99 -35.43 26.20
C ALA A 196 -16.26 -35.78 24.89
N VAL A 197 -15.83 -34.71 24.21
CA VAL A 197 -14.70 -34.71 23.28
C VAL A 197 -13.46 -35.21 24.03
N SER A 198 -12.93 -36.33 23.52
CA SER A 198 -11.84 -37.12 24.09
C SER A 198 -10.53 -36.36 24.25
N LYS A 199 -9.94 -36.49 25.45
CA LYS A 199 -8.56 -36.17 25.84
C LYS A 199 -7.51 -37.12 25.19
N GLU A 200 -7.78 -37.69 24.04
CA GLU A 200 -7.08 -38.89 23.55
C GLU A 200 -6.20 -38.59 22.33
N GLN A 201 -5.48 -37.47 22.42
CA GLN A 201 -4.44 -37.08 21.48
C GLN A 201 -3.19 -36.61 22.25
N SER A 202 -2.85 -37.35 23.32
CA SER A 202 -1.73 -37.06 24.22
C SER A 202 -0.90 -38.33 24.47
N SER A 203 -0.55 -39.05 23.41
CA SER A 203 0.34 -40.21 23.50
C SER A 203 1.20 -40.41 22.25
N ARG A 204 1.54 -39.32 21.55
CA ARG A 204 2.74 -39.37 20.69
C ARG A 204 3.96 -39.28 21.62
N PRO A 205 4.89 -40.25 21.57
CA PRO A 205 6.14 -40.13 22.31
C PRO A 205 6.80 -38.83 21.89
N ARG A 206 7.02 -37.95 22.88
CA ARG A 206 7.68 -36.66 22.68
C ARG A 206 9.07 -36.99 22.12
N PRO A 207 9.42 -36.53 20.91
CA PRO A 207 10.76 -36.78 20.37
C PRO A 207 11.74 -36.29 21.42
N GLU A 208 12.57 -37.22 21.90
CA GLU A 208 13.59 -36.98 22.91
C GLU A 208 14.46 -35.85 22.37
N LEU A 209 14.32 -34.66 22.96
CA LEU A 209 15.03 -33.47 22.50
C LEU A 209 16.52 -33.81 22.58
N ALA A 210 17.18 -33.83 21.42
CA ALA A 210 18.62 -33.99 21.35
C ALA A 210 19.29 -33.08 22.39
N PRO A 211 20.31 -33.57 23.12
CA PRO A 211 20.96 -32.81 24.19
C PRO A 211 21.39 -31.44 23.65
N ARG A 212 20.96 -30.39 24.35
CA ARG A 212 21.33 -29.01 24.03
C ARG A 212 22.84 -28.86 24.28
N SER A 213 23.54 -28.18 23.38
CA SER A 213 24.96 -27.90 23.57
C SER A 213 25.14 -26.98 24.79
N PRO A 214 26.13 -27.23 25.67
CA PRO A 214 26.35 -26.43 26.88
C PRO A 214 26.57 -24.94 26.60
N GLU A 215 27.06 -24.61 25.41
CA GLU A 215 27.29 -23.23 24.94
C GLU A 215 26.00 -22.45 24.69
N LEU A 216 24.94 -23.13 24.22
CA LEU A 216 23.61 -22.52 24.03
C LEU A 216 22.97 -22.21 25.38
N ASP A 217 23.17 -23.07 26.38
CA ASP A 217 22.68 -22.83 27.75
C ASP A 217 23.50 -21.75 28.48
N ALA A 218 24.78 -21.58 28.16
CA ALA A 218 25.57 -20.43 28.61
C ALA A 218 25.06 -19.13 27.99
N LEU A 219 24.79 -19.11 26.68
CA LEU A 219 24.26 -17.93 26.00
C LEU A 219 22.86 -17.52 26.51
N GLU A 220 21.99 -18.48 26.82
CA GLU A 220 20.66 -18.18 27.36
C GLU A 220 20.74 -17.53 28.77
N ARG A 221 21.77 -17.85 29.57
CA ARG A 221 22.03 -17.18 30.85
C ARG A 221 22.50 -15.73 30.67
N GLU A 222 23.22 -15.42 29.60
CA GLU A 222 23.68 -14.07 29.26
C GLU A 222 22.62 -13.22 28.51
N ARG A 223 21.45 -13.79 28.22
CA ARG A 223 20.41 -13.09 27.43
C ARG A 223 19.99 -11.73 28.01
N GLY A 224 20.06 -11.57 29.33
CA GLY A 224 19.70 -10.32 30.01
C GLY A 224 20.75 -9.22 29.93
N SER A 225 22.02 -9.53 29.63
CA SER A 225 23.11 -8.56 29.53
C SER A 225 23.45 -8.16 28.10
N LEU A 226 22.94 -8.90 27.11
CA LEU A 226 23.21 -8.67 25.69
C LEU A 226 22.10 -7.85 25.02
N SER A 227 22.49 -7.04 24.04
CA SER A 227 21.52 -6.45 23.11
C SER A 227 20.85 -7.55 22.28
N GLN A 228 19.58 -7.38 21.92
CA GLN A 228 18.81 -8.42 21.21
C GLN A 228 19.48 -8.84 19.87
N THR A 229 20.06 -7.89 19.15
CA THR A 229 20.76 -8.14 17.89
C THR A 229 22.05 -8.93 18.09
N GLU A 230 22.78 -8.69 19.18
CA GLU A 230 23.99 -9.44 19.53
C GLU A 230 23.66 -10.87 19.98
N TYR A 231 22.62 -11.02 20.80
CA TYR A 231 22.11 -12.34 21.22
C TYR A 231 21.74 -13.20 20.00
N GLU A 232 20.95 -12.66 19.07
CA GLU A 232 20.56 -13.39 17.86
C GLU A 232 21.77 -13.73 16.97
N ARG A 233 22.74 -12.82 16.83
CA ARG A 233 23.96 -13.06 16.05
C ARG A 233 24.74 -14.23 16.64
N ARG A 234 24.99 -14.24 17.96
CA ARG A 234 25.71 -15.32 18.65
C ARG A 234 24.96 -16.64 18.59
N ARG A 235 23.63 -16.63 18.82
CA ARG A 235 22.78 -17.82 18.73
C ARG A 235 22.83 -18.48 17.34
N ARG A 236 22.81 -17.68 16.27
CA ARG A 236 22.92 -18.20 14.89
C ARG A 236 24.31 -18.73 14.55
N ALA A 237 25.37 -18.26 15.20
CA ALA A 237 26.71 -18.80 15.02
C ALA A 237 26.81 -20.20 15.64
N LEU A 238 26.41 -20.34 16.92
CA LEU A 238 26.42 -21.62 17.63
C LEU A 238 25.54 -22.69 16.93
N LEU A 239 24.38 -22.30 16.39
CA LEU A 239 23.53 -23.23 15.64
C LEU A 239 24.14 -23.70 14.32
N ARG A 240 25.01 -22.88 13.69
CA ARG A 240 25.75 -23.29 12.49
C ARG A 240 26.87 -24.24 12.85
N GLU A 241 27.67 -23.92 13.85
CA GLU A 241 28.74 -24.80 14.35
C GLU A 241 28.20 -26.17 14.79
N ALA A 242 27.07 -26.19 15.51
CA ALA A 242 26.43 -27.44 15.92
C ALA A 242 25.87 -28.26 14.74
N ARG A 243 25.50 -27.61 13.65
CA ARG A 243 25.06 -28.29 12.42
C ARG A 243 26.27 -28.86 11.68
N ASP A 244 27.30 -28.06 11.48
CA ASP A 244 28.53 -28.46 10.78
C ASP A 244 29.21 -29.63 11.51
N ALA A 245 29.21 -29.62 12.85
CA ALA A 245 29.73 -30.74 13.66
C ALA A 245 28.91 -32.03 13.52
N ARG A 246 27.59 -31.94 13.26
CA ARG A 246 26.75 -33.13 13.01
C ARG A 246 26.95 -33.68 11.62
N GLU A 247 27.11 -32.81 10.63
CA GLU A 247 27.41 -33.20 9.25
C GLU A 247 28.79 -33.89 9.20
N ALA A 248 29.80 -33.33 9.87
CA ALA A 248 31.14 -33.94 9.96
C ALA A 248 31.20 -35.25 10.75
N ALA A 249 30.22 -35.56 11.61
CA ALA A 249 30.15 -36.82 12.33
C ALA A 249 29.41 -37.93 11.56
N GLN A 250 28.78 -37.59 10.44
CA GLN A 250 28.07 -38.52 9.55
C GLN A 250 28.94 -39.01 8.38
N ASP A 251 30.03 -38.28 8.09
CA ASP A 251 31.07 -38.65 7.12
C ASP A 251 32.16 -39.53 7.76
#